data_AF-A0AA51NFI7-F1
#
_entry.id   AF-A0AA51NFI7-F1
#
_cell.length_a   1.000
_cell.length_b   1.000
_cell.length_c   1.000
_cell.angle_alpha   90.00
_cell.angle_beta   90.00
_cell.angle_gamma   90.00
#
_symmetry.space_group_name_H-M   'P 1'
#
loop_
_entity.id
_entity.type
_entity.pdbx_description
1 polymer ?
#
loop_
_entity_poly.entity_id
_entity_poly.type
_entity_poly.pdbx_seq_one_letter_code
_entity_poly.pdbx_strand_id
1 'polypeptide(L)'
;MNEFIKLITNTVYGDIVSPFFATANKVIGNNITERARSMSWYMEKSLHGIQTITDGCCFELNQVVKTRYQLTNSKYKYLKEVGPQKDLSFGKLYTFKIRENDIEELSQDKIGIQVSNHIRKCFPKISIVRLFDIEVKTVIIGIATHGASNYRMYKKGKMVKTKMRSYNNTEYPDYDVSTDSIIGNYNRTISWLNSIYKNPYNVKREEPFVEELIVKTKNYIKQRERLDLLNIAVGDIDYRIRLITECTLSMFTFQSYKQYKSWQEEYTQMRRNYKQSYEAFHTNKEGLLNYKEMIETIHHKIKKGDLKYKVGRRDVNDHPKKEKTERIMEYIETKI
;
A
#
# COMPACT_ATOMS: atom_id res chain seq x y z
N MET A 1 -16.19 22.20 1.85
CA MET A 1 -16.97 21.63 2.97
C MET A 1 -16.20 21.86 4.26
N ASN A 2 -16.88 22.30 5.33
CA ASN A 2 -16.25 22.52 6.64
C ASN A 2 -15.75 21.18 7.22
N GLU A 3 -14.47 21.09 7.63
CA GLU A 3 -13.87 19.86 8.19
C GLU A 3 -14.63 19.35 9.42
N PHE A 4 -15.26 20.26 10.19
CA PHE A 4 -16.12 19.88 11.32
C PHE A 4 -17.35 19.07 10.88
N ILE A 5 -18.06 19.53 9.84
CA ILE A 5 -19.24 18.83 9.30
C ILE A 5 -18.83 17.46 8.78
N LYS A 6 -17.71 17.39 8.06
CA LYS A 6 -17.14 16.14 7.54
C LYS A 6 -16.81 15.16 8.67
N LEU A 7 -16.21 15.65 9.76
CA LEU A 7 -15.91 14.83 10.93
C LEU A 7 -17.19 14.30 11.56
N ILE A 8 -18.20 15.15 11.78
CA ILE A 8 -19.51 14.72 12.31
C ILE A 8 -20.13 13.64 11.43
N THR A 9 -20.21 13.85 10.11
CA THR A 9 -20.80 12.86 9.20
C THR A 9 -20.07 11.51 9.26
N ASN A 10 -18.74 11.53 9.32
CA ASN A 10 -17.95 10.30 9.46
C ASN A 10 -18.16 9.62 10.82
N THR A 11 -18.28 10.38 11.90
CA THR A 11 -18.58 9.86 13.24
C THR A 11 -19.97 9.23 13.29
N VAL A 12 -20.99 9.89 12.74
CA VAL A 12 -22.36 9.35 12.67
C VAL A 12 -22.39 8.01 11.92
N TYR A 13 -21.67 7.90 10.80
CA TYR A 13 -21.50 6.61 10.13
C TYR A 13 -20.84 5.57 11.05
N GLY A 14 -19.79 5.95 11.79
CA GLY A 14 -19.12 5.11 12.79
C GLY A 14 -20.06 4.60 13.88
N ASP A 15 -20.94 5.46 14.40
CA ASP A 15 -21.92 5.12 15.43
C ASP A 15 -22.98 4.14 14.89
N ILE A 16 -23.46 4.37 13.66
CA ILE A 16 -24.41 3.46 12.98
C ILE A 16 -23.81 2.06 12.78
N VAL A 17 -22.50 1.92 12.60
CA VAL A 17 -21.89 0.58 12.38
C VAL A 17 -21.36 -0.09 13.65
N SER A 18 -21.28 0.66 14.75
CA SER A 18 -20.71 0.18 16.02
C SER A 18 -21.77 -0.57 16.83
N PRO A 19 -21.50 -1.81 17.30
CA PRO A 19 -22.48 -2.60 18.05
C PRO A 19 -22.80 -2.04 19.46
N PHE A 20 -22.13 -0.97 19.88
CA PHE A 20 -22.26 -0.39 21.21
C PHE A 20 -23.30 0.74 21.30
N PHE A 21 -23.84 1.21 20.18
CA PHE A 21 -24.85 2.28 20.15
C PHE A 21 -26.25 1.72 19.88
N ALA A 22 -27.27 2.36 20.44
CA ALA A 22 -28.67 1.97 20.21
C ALA A 22 -29.11 2.15 18.74
N THR A 23 -28.47 3.07 18.01
CA THR A 23 -28.70 3.34 16.58
C THR A 23 -27.97 2.37 15.65
N ALA A 24 -27.28 1.37 16.20
CA ALA A 24 -26.46 0.45 15.44
C ALA A 24 -27.26 -0.37 14.41
N ASN A 25 -26.86 -0.29 13.15
CA ASN A 25 -27.40 -1.06 12.06
C ASN A 25 -26.29 -1.50 11.09
N LYS A 26 -25.78 -2.72 11.30
CA LYS A 26 -24.74 -3.34 10.46
C LYS A 26 -25.18 -3.51 9.00
N VAL A 27 -26.47 -3.71 8.74
CA VAL A 27 -27.01 -3.87 7.39
C VAL A 27 -26.88 -2.57 6.60
N ILE A 28 -27.24 -1.43 7.22
CA ILE A 28 -27.04 -0.10 6.62
C ILE A 28 -25.55 0.15 6.36
N GLY A 29 -24.70 -0.13 7.37
CA GLY A 29 -23.24 0.01 7.24
C GLY A 29 -22.66 -0.76 6.06
N ASN A 30 -23.08 -2.03 5.90
CA ASN A 30 -22.65 -2.88 4.80
C ASN A 30 -23.08 -2.31 3.44
N ASN A 31 -24.34 -1.88 3.31
CA ASN A 31 -24.86 -1.29 2.07
C ASN A 31 -24.11 -0.01 1.67
N ILE A 32 -23.85 0.90 2.61
CA ILE A 32 -23.08 2.12 2.34
C ILE A 32 -21.68 1.76 1.84
N THR A 33 -21.02 0.83 2.53
CA THR A 33 -19.66 0.40 2.18
C THR A 33 -19.62 -0.30 0.82
N GLU A 34 -20.61 -1.14 0.52
CA GLU A 34 -20.73 -1.84 -0.76
C GLU A 34 -20.91 -0.87 -1.93
N ARG A 35 -21.71 0.19 -1.74
CA ARG A 35 -21.89 1.25 -2.74
C ARG A 35 -20.60 2.00 -3.03
N ALA A 36 -19.84 2.37 -1.98
CA ALA A 36 -18.54 3.03 -2.14
C ALA A 36 -17.53 2.12 -2.87
N ARG A 37 -17.44 0.85 -2.47
CA ARG A 37 -16.57 -0.15 -3.14
C ARG A 37 -16.97 -0.38 -4.60
N SER A 38 -18.26 -0.42 -4.88
CA SER A 38 -18.78 -0.55 -6.25
C SER A 38 -18.35 0.65 -7.09
N MET A 39 -18.48 1.87 -6.57
CA MET A 39 -18.02 3.08 -7.27
C MET A 39 -16.50 3.06 -7.51
N SER A 40 -15.71 2.70 -6.49
CA SER A 40 -14.26 2.58 -6.60
C SER A 40 -13.85 1.55 -7.67
N TRP A 41 -14.59 0.46 -7.77
CA TRP A 41 -14.40 -0.54 -8.82
C TRP A 41 -14.67 0.02 -10.22
N TYR A 42 -15.77 0.75 -10.43
CA TYR A 42 -16.07 1.38 -11.73
C TYR A 42 -15.01 2.41 -12.11
N MET A 43 -14.55 3.19 -11.14
CA MET A 43 -13.45 4.14 -11.30
C MET A 43 -12.16 3.42 -11.71
N GLU A 44 -11.74 2.37 -11.01
CA GLU A 44 -10.55 1.59 -11.36
C GLU A 44 -10.64 1.04 -12.80
N LYS A 45 -11.76 0.41 -13.17
CA LYS A 45 -11.89 -0.23 -14.49
C LYS A 45 -11.92 0.78 -15.63
N SER A 46 -12.58 1.92 -15.46
CA SER A 46 -12.64 2.95 -16.52
C SER A 46 -11.36 3.76 -16.65
N LEU A 47 -10.63 3.97 -15.55
CA LEU A 47 -9.41 4.78 -15.53
C LEU A 47 -8.13 3.97 -15.69
N HIS A 48 -8.23 2.64 -15.75
CA HIS A 48 -7.06 1.76 -15.60
C HIS A 48 -6.29 2.05 -14.30
N GLY A 49 -7.05 2.21 -13.22
CA GLY A 49 -6.53 2.62 -11.92
C GLY A 49 -5.57 1.61 -11.31
N ILE A 50 -4.63 2.14 -10.53
CA ILE A 50 -3.68 1.43 -9.67
C ILE A 50 -3.85 1.92 -8.23
N GLN A 51 -3.38 1.12 -7.26
CA GLN A 51 -3.47 1.45 -5.82
C GLN A 51 -4.91 1.80 -5.39
N THR A 52 -5.89 1.07 -5.91
CA THR A 52 -7.29 1.26 -5.57
C THR A 52 -7.54 0.88 -4.11
N ILE A 53 -8.15 1.79 -3.36
CA ILE A 53 -8.66 1.56 -2.01
C ILE A 53 -10.19 1.78 -1.99
N THR A 54 -10.80 1.91 -0.81
CA THR A 54 -12.25 1.98 -0.66
C THR A 54 -12.94 3.06 -1.50
N ASP A 55 -12.30 4.21 -1.68
CA ASP A 55 -12.90 5.44 -2.24
C ASP A 55 -11.99 6.18 -3.23
N GLY A 56 -10.85 5.59 -3.61
CA GLY A 56 -9.82 6.28 -4.37
C GLY A 56 -8.90 5.34 -5.14
N CYS A 57 -8.31 5.83 -6.22
CA CYS A 57 -7.23 5.17 -6.95
C CYS A 57 -6.28 6.21 -7.54
N CYS A 58 -5.08 5.79 -7.91
CA CYS A 58 -4.19 6.56 -8.79
C CYS A 58 -4.38 6.07 -10.23
N PHE A 59 -4.23 6.93 -11.22
CA PHE A 59 -4.32 6.53 -12.62
C PHE A 59 -3.48 7.45 -13.50
N GLU A 60 -3.15 6.99 -14.70
CA GLU A 60 -2.38 7.77 -15.66
C GLU A 60 -3.33 8.49 -16.65
N LEU A 61 -3.23 9.82 -16.72
CA LEU A 61 -4.11 10.65 -17.55
C LEU A 61 -4.04 10.29 -19.04
N ASN A 62 -2.95 9.67 -19.50
CA ASN A 62 -2.75 9.26 -20.89
C ASN A 62 -3.12 7.80 -21.18
N GLN A 63 -3.51 7.01 -20.17
CA GLN A 63 -3.77 5.56 -20.30
C GLN A 63 -5.09 5.12 -19.65
N VAL A 64 -6.16 5.90 -19.81
CA VAL A 64 -7.52 5.49 -19.39
C VAL A 64 -8.16 4.56 -20.40
N VAL A 65 -9.15 3.77 -19.98
CA VAL A 65 -9.87 2.85 -20.88
C VAL A 65 -10.82 3.63 -21.79
N LYS A 66 -10.58 3.57 -23.09
CA LYS A 66 -11.50 4.08 -24.13
C LYS A 66 -12.33 2.95 -24.66
N THR A 67 -13.65 3.13 -24.64
CA THR A 67 -14.59 2.16 -25.17
C THR A 67 -15.68 2.87 -25.96
N ARG A 68 -16.10 2.30 -27.09
CA ARG A 68 -17.27 2.76 -27.86
C ARG A 68 -18.58 2.36 -27.19
N TYR A 69 -18.57 1.22 -26.50
CA TYR A 69 -19.74 0.61 -25.88
C TYR A 69 -19.58 0.55 -24.37
N GLN A 70 -20.62 0.10 -23.65
CA GLN A 70 -20.52 -0.16 -22.22
C GLN A 70 -19.35 -1.10 -21.91
N LEU A 71 -18.53 -0.69 -20.94
CA LEU A 71 -17.41 -1.46 -20.43
C LEU A 71 -17.93 -2.62 -19.57
N THR A 72 -17.37 -3.81 -19.78
CA THR A 72 -17.66 -5.01 -18.99
C THR A 72 -16.35 -5.64 -18.53
N ASN A 73 -16.43 -6.57 -17.58
CA ASN A 73 -15.25 -7.30 -17.11
C ASN A 73 -14.56 -8.09 -18.20
N SER A 74 -15.33 -8.78 -19.04
CA SER A 74 -14.78 -9.55 -20.14
C SER A 74 -14.04 -8.65 -21.11
N LYS A 75 -14.60 -7.47 -21.44
CA LYS A 75 -13.94 -6.48 -22.28
C LYS A 75 -12.64 -5.97 -21.65
N TYR A 76 -12.70 -5.52 -20.40
CA TYR A 76 -11.51 -5.02 -19.71
C TYR A 76 -10.40 -6.08 -19.59
N LYS A 77 -10.76 -7.33 -19.27
CA LYS A 77 -9.83 -8.46 -19.23
C LYS A 77 -9.21 -8.70 -20.60
N TYR A 78 -10.03 -8.75 -21.65
CA TYR A 78 -9.58 -8.93 -23.02
C TYR A 78 -8.62 -7.82 -23.46
N LEU A 79 -8.91 -6.55 -23.14
CA LEU A 79 -8.00 -5.43 -23.40
C LEU A 79 -6.63 -5.62 -22.72
N LYS A 80 -6.59 -6.17 -21.51
CA LYS A 80 -5.32 -6.42 -20.79
C LYS A 80 -4.53 -7.60 -21.35
N GLU A 81 -5.20 -8.58 -21.96
CA GLU A 81 -4.58 -9.81 -22.45
C GLU A 81 -4.16 -9.70 -23.92
N VAL A 82 -5.03 -9.15 -24.76
CA VAL A 82 -4.85 -9.08 -26.21
C VAL A 82 -4.35 -7.70 -26.66
N GLY A 83 -4.61 -6.66 -25.87
CA GLY A 83 -4.23 -5.29 -26.20
C GLY A 83 -5.32 -4.51 -26.96
N PRO A 84 -4.96 -3.34 -27.51
CA PRO A 84 -5.91 -2.40 -28.13
C PRO A 84 -6.68 -3.01 -29.31
N GLN A 85 -7.95 -2.64 -29.39
CA GLN A 85 -8.91 -3.00 -30.43
C GLN A 85 -9.57 -1.74 -30.97
N LYS A 86 -10.23 -1.85 -32.13
CA LYS A 86 -10.95 -0.73 -32.77
C LYS A 86 -11.92 0.00 -31.83
N ASP A 87 -12.66 -0.75 -31.02
CA ASP A 87 -13.69 -0.21 -30.13
C ASP A 87 -13.29 -0.19 -28.64
N LEU A 88 -12.07 -0.63 -28.31
CA LEU A 88 -11.60 -0.78 -26.93
C LEU A 88 -10.07 -0.62 -26.85
N SER A 89 -9.57 0.44 -26.21
CA SER A 89 -8.13 0.70 -26.12
C SER A 89 -7.76 1.41 -24.82
N PHE A 90 -6.46 1.53 -24.54
CA PHE A 90 -5.96 2.54 -23.61
C PHE A 90 -5.69 3.84 -24.37
N GLY A 91 -6.04 4.98 -23.77
CA GLY A 91 -5.85 6.27 -24.40
C GLY A 91 -5.98 7.45 -23.45
N LYS A 92 -5.85 8.64 -24.02
CA LYS A 92 -5.78 9.90 -23.27
C LYS A 92 -7.14 10.29 -22.71
N LEU A 93 -7.21 10.74 -21.47
CA LEU A 93 -8.45 11.27 -20.89
C LEU A 93 -8.92 12.49 -21.70
N TYR A 94 -7.98 13.36 -22.04
CA TYR A 94 -8.18 14.57 -22.85
C TYR A 94 -8.03 14.29 -24.36
N THR A 95 -8.42 15.27 -25.16
CA THR A 95 -8.23 15.24 -26.63
C THR A 95 -6.76 15.32 -27.04
N PHE A 96 -5.91 15.90 -26.18
CA PHE A 96 -4.47 16.02 -26.39
C PHE A 96 -3.67 15.15 -25.39
N LYS A 97 -2.40 14.89 -25.71
CA LYS A 97 -1.49 14.14 -24.82
C LYS A 97 -0.98 15.11 -23.75
N ILE A 98 -1.18 14.78 -22.48
CA ILE A 98 -0.63 15.57 -21.38
C ILE A 98 0.85 15.23 -21.23
N ARG A 99 1.70 16.25 -21.23
CA ARG A 99 3.14 16.20 -20.98
C ARG A 99 3.44 16.63 -19.55
N GLU A 100 4.65 16.37 -19.07
CA GLU A 100 5.05 16.75 -17.71
C GLU A 100 4.96 18.25 -17.45
N ASN A 101 5.26 19.07 -18.45
CA ASN A 101 5.19 20.53 -18.36
C ASN A 101 3.75 21.04 -18.21
N ASP A 102 2.76 20.31 -18.73
CA ASP A 102 1.35 20.72 -18.71
C ASP A 102 0.75 20.58 -17.30
N ILE A 103 1.35 19.79 -16.41
CA ILE A 103 0.78 19.38 -15.11
C ILE A 103 0.48 20.56 -14.19
N GLU A 104 1.24 21.66 -14.29
CA GLU A 104 1.02 22.85 -13.46
C GLU A 104 -0.19 23.68 -13.91
N GLU A 105 -0.57 23.58 -15.17
CA GLU A 105 -1.71 24.29 -15.75
C GLU A 105 -3.02 23.51 -15.59
N LEU A 106 -2.94 22.24 -15.19
CA LEU A 106 -4.11 21.39 -15.00
C LEU A 106 -4.86 21.75 -13.71
N SER A 107 -6.06 22.29 -13.89
CA SER A 107 -7.02 22.43 -12.79
C SER A 107 -7.54 21.05 -12.35
N GLN A 108 -7.42 20.76 -11.05
CA GLN A 108 -7.92 19.54 -10.43
C GLN A 108 -9.43 19.37 -10.62
N ASP A 109 -10.20 20.46 -10.54
CA ASP A 109 -11.65 20.44 -10.76
C ASP A 109 -11.99 20.09 -12.20
N LYS A 110 -11.27 20.65 -13.17
CA LYS A 110 -11.44 20.29 -14.59
C LYS A 110 -11.13 18.82 -14.82
N ILE A 111 -10.09 18.27 -14.19
CA ILE A 111 -9.80 16.83 -14.25
C ILE A 111 -10.96 16.04 -13.64
N GLY A 112 -11.46 16.42 -12.46
CA GLY A 112 -12.57 15.74 -11.78
C GLY A 112 -13.84 15.66 -12.63
N ILE A 113 -14.17 16.75 -13.35
CA ILE A 113 -15.28 16.78 -14.31
C ILE A 113 -15.04 15.81 -15.48
N GLN A 114 -13.83 15.83 -16.06
CA GLN A 114 -13.48 14.94 -17.17
C GLN A 114 -13.51 13.46 -16.75
N VAL A 115 -13.00 13.14 -15.56
CA VAL A 115 -13.05 11.81 -14.98
C VAL A 115 -14.50 11.36 -14.78
N SER A 116 -15.34 12.20 -14.17
CA SER A 116 -16.75 11.89 -13.95
C SER A 116 -17.48 11.59 -15.25
N ASN A 117 -17.28 12.43 -16.28
CA ASN A 117 -17.85 12.23 -17.60
C ASN A 117 -17.34 10.93 -18.26
N HIS A 118 -16.05 10.64 -18.13
CA HIS A 118 -15.43 9.43 -18.67
C HIS A 118 -15.98 8.15 -18.01
N ILE A 119 -16.11 8.12 -16.68
CA ILE A 119 -16.71 6.99 -15.96
C ILE A 119 -18.16 6.77 -16.42
N ARG A 120 -18.96 7.83 -16.48
CA ARG A 120 -20.36 7.77 -16.94
C ARG A 120 -20.48 7.27 -18.38
N LYS A 121 -19.55 7.66 -19.27
CA LYS A 121 -19.47 7.15 -20.64
C LYS A 121 -19.14 5.66 -20.69
N CYS A 122 -18.23 5.19 -19.83
CA CYS A 122 -17.89 3.77 -19.74
C CYS A 122 -19.05 2.93 -19.20
N PHE A 123 -19.87 3.49 -18.31
CA PHE A 123 -20.95 2.79 -17.59
C PHE A 123 -22.29 3.56 -17.63
N PRO A 124 -22.89 3.79 -18.81
CA PRO A 124 -24.02 4.70 -18.97
C PRO A 124 -25.30 4.27 -18.25
N LYS A 125 -25.48 2.95 -18.09
CA LYS A 125 -26.66 2.32 -17.46
C LYS A 125 -26.52 2.13 -15.95
N ILE A 126 -25.38 2.44 -15.36
CA ILE A 126 -25.13 2.21 -13.95
C ILE A 126 -25.51 3.47 -13.17
N SER A 127 -26.40 3.35 -12.18
CA SER A 127 -26.83 4.51 -11.38
C SER A 127 -25.78 4.96 -10.38
N ILE A 128 -25.00 4.03 -9.81
CA ILE A 128 -24.04 4.35 -8.73
C ILE A 128 -23.00 5.39 -9.15
N VAL A 129 -22.59 5.40 -10.43
CA VAL A 129 -21.59 6.36 -10.95
C VAL A 129 -22.11 7.81 -11.04
N ARG A 130 -23.39 8.02 -10.71
CA ARG A 130 -24.04 9.33 -10.64
C ARG A 130 -24.30 9.79 -9.20
N LEU A 131 -24.08 8.94 -8.20
CA LEU A 131 -24.35 9.25 -6.80
C LEU A 131 -23.14 9.86 -6.06
N PHE A 132 -21.96 9.79 -6.67
CA PHE A 132 -20.71 10.24 -6.05
C PHE A 132 -20.08 11.36 -6.89
N ASP A 133 -19.56 12.35 -6.20
CA ASP A 133 -18.68 13.37 -6.77
C ASP A 133 -17.23 12.87 -6.79
N ILE A 134 -16.51 13.22 -7.85
CA ILE A 134 -15.10 12.87 -8.00
C ILE A 134 -14.24 14.07 -7.64
N GLU A 135 -13.34 13.87 -6.69
CA GLU A 135 -12.34 14.85 -6.29
C GLU A 135 -10.94 14.39 -6.70
N VAL A 136 -10.19 15.27 -7.36
CA VAL A 136 -8.79 15.02 -7.71
C VAL A 136 -7.89 15.61 -6.65
N LYS A 137 -7.28 14.77 -5.81
CA LYS A 137 -6.46 15.23 -4.67
C LYS A 137 -5.14 15.88 -5.09
N THR A 138 -4.49 15.32 -6.10
CA THR A 138 -3.17 15.79 -6.54
C THR A 138 -2.84 15.23 -7.92
N VAL A 139 -2.00 15.94 -8.66
CA VAL A 139 -1.43 15.51 -9.94
C VAL A 139 0.08 15.42 -9.77
N ILE A 140 0.64 14.27 -10.14
CA ILE A 140 2.03 13.89 -9.87
C ILE A 140 2.69 13.39 -11.16
N ILE A 141 4.02 13.46 -11.20
CA ILE A 141 4.84 12.96 -12.32
C ILE A 141 5.36 11.55 -12.02
N GLY A 142 5.61 11.26 -10.73
CA GLY A 142 6.15 9.98 -10.31
C GLY A 142 5.48 9.48 -9.04
N ILE A 143 5.42 8.15 -8.92
CA ILE A 143 4.98 7.46 -7.71
C ILE A 143 5.85 6.23 -7.48
N ALA A 144 6.25 6.01 -6.22
CA ALA A 144 6.74 4.71 -5.77
C ALA A 144 5.68 4.07 -4.87
N THR A 145 5.47 2.77 -5.03
CA THR A 145 4.44 2.03 -4.31
C THR A 145 5.03 0.81 -3.61
N HIS A 146 4.44 0.50 -2.46
CA HIS A 146 4.79 -0.63 -1.64
C HIS A 146 3.53 -1.12 -0.90
N GLY A 147 3.17 -2.40 -1.04
CA GLY A 147 1.89 -2.89 -0.55
C GLY A 147 0.67 -2.26 -1.25
N ALA A 148 -0.50 -2.47 -0.66
CA ALA A 148 -1.77 -1.97 -1.20
C ALA A 148 -2.01 -0.46 -0.98
N SER A 149 -1.29 0.15 -0.03
CA SER A 149 -1.61 1.51 0.42
C SER A 149 -0.42 2.30 0.93
N ASN A 150 0.80 1.87 0.64
CA ASN A 150 2.00 2.61 0.97
C ASN A 150 2.60 3.18 -0.31
N TYR A 151 2.84 4.47 -0.32
CA TYR A 151 3.28 5.15 -1.51
C TYR A 151 4.02 6.44 -1.19
N ARG A 152 4.81 6.87 -2.16
CA ARG A 152 5.41 8.19 -2.19
C ARG A 152 5.18 8.86 -3.53
N MET A 153 4.78 10.12 -3.48
CA MET A 153 4.42 10.93 -4.64
C MET A 153 5.48 11.99 -4.93
N TYR A 154 5.78 12.18 -6.21
CA TYR A 154 6.78 13.11 -6.70
C TYR A 154 6.19 14.06 -7.76
N LYS A 155 6.57 15.34 -7.66
CA LYS A 155 6.26 16.37 -8.64
C LYS A 155 7.55 17.12 -8.96
N LYS A 156 7.99 17.06 -10.23
CA LYS A 156 9.25 17.67 -10.73
C LYS A 156 10.46 17.30 -9.87
N GLY A 157 10.63 16.01 -9.56
CA GLY A 157 11.69 15.50 -8.70
C GLY A 157 11.56 15.84 -7.20
N LYS A 158 10.62 16.70 -6.81
CA LYS A 158 10.34 17.05 -5.42
C LYS A 158 9.31 16.10 -4.80
N MET A 159 9.52 15.77 -3.53
CA MET A 159 8.64 14.90 -2.76
C MET A 159 7.41 15.69 -2.32
N VAL A 160 6.21 15.20 -2.65
CA VAL A 160 4.96 15.89 -2.31
C VAL A 160 4.30 15.26 -1.10
N LYS A 161 4.24 13.93 -1.06
CA LYS A 161 3.54 13.19 -0.01
C LYS A 161 4.10 11.80 0.17
N THR A 162 4.25 11.39 1.42
CA THR A 162 4.59 10.02 1.83
C THR A 162 3.44 9.49 2.67
N LYS A 163 3.03 8.25 2.40
CA LYS A 163 2.09 7.52 3.24
C LYS A 163 2.55 6.09 3.33
N MET A 164 2.82 5.60 4.53
CA MET A 164 3.19 4.21 4.77
C MET A 164 2.40 3.72 5.99
N ARG A 165 1.31 3.00 5.74
CA ARG A 165 0.46 2.46 6.80
C ARG A 165 1.26 1.43 7.59
N SER A 166 1.02 1.38 8.90
CA SER A 166 1.75 0.54 9.86
C SER A 166 3.16 1.02 10.21
N TYR A 167 3.61 2.18 9.78
CA TYR A 167 4.89 2.78 10.19
C TYR A 167 4.69 4.27 10.43
N ASN A 168 5.37 4.85 11.43
CA ASN A 168 5.33 6.30 11.60
C ASN A 168 6.19 6.98 10.54
N ASN A 169 5.70 8.11 10.02
CA ASN A 169 6.46 8.92 9.06
C ASN A 169 7.34 9.93 9.81
N THR A 170 8.21 9.42 10.67
CA THR A 170 9.11 10.19 11.53
C THR A 170 10.56 9.73 11.33
N GLU A 171 11.49 10.53 11.83
CA GLU A 171 12.89 10.11 11.90
C GLU A 171 13.10 9.16 13.08
N TYR A 172 13.99 8.19 12.88
CA TYR A 172 14.38 7.25 13.91
C TYR A 172 15.90 7.32 14.10
N PRO A 173 16.40 7.11 15.33
CA PRO A 173 17.83 6.95 15.56
C PRO A 173 18.41 5.83 14.72
N ASP A 174 19.58 6.08 14.15
CA ASP A 174 20.41 5.07 13.53
C ASP A 174 21.53 4.69 14.48
N TYR A 175 21.38 3.50 15.05
CA TYR A 175 22.31 2.96 16.03
C TYR A 175 23.33 2.07 15.33
N ASP A 176 24.60 2.38 15.55
CA ASP A 176 25.72 1.51 15.22
C ASP A 176 25.92 0.52 16.36
N VAL A 177 25.81 -0.75 16.01
CA VAL A 177 25.99 -1.84 16.95
C VAL A 177 27.48 -2.16 17.15
N SER A 178 28.36 -1.75 16.23
CA SER A 178 29.80 -1.98 16.34
C SER A 178 30.48 -0.97 17.26
N THR A 179 30.02 0.28 17.26
CA THR A 179 30.58 1.36 18.07
C THR A 179 29.71 1.74 19.27
N ASP A 180 28.59 1.03 19.50
CA ASP A 180 27.61 1.31 20.57
C ASP A 180 27.20 2.79 20.61
N SER A 181 26.87 3.36 19.45
CA SER A 181 26.61 4.80 19.34
C SER A 181 25.54 5.15 18.30
N ILE A 182 24.88 6.29 18.50
CA ILE A 182 23.92 6.84 17.53
C ILE A 182 24.71 7.62 16.48
N ILE A 183 24.64 7.18 15.23
CA ILE A 183 25.36 7.80 14.10
C ILE A 183 24.56 8.98 13.52
N GLY A 184 23.22 8.96 13.69
CA GLY A 184 22.35 10.02 13.23
C GLY A 184 20.88 9.66 13.35
N ASN A 185 20.02 10.47 12.72
CA ASN A 185 18.59 10.23 12.64
C ASN A 185 18.16 10.24 11.17
N TYR A 186 17.32 9.29 10.76
CA TYR A 186 16.69 9.39 9.44
C TYR A 186 15.35 8.67 9.37
N ASN A 187 14.52 9.12 8.42
CA ASN A 187 13.20 8.53 8.21
C ASN A 187 13.30 7.31 7.28
N ARG A 188 13.15 6.11 7.88
CA ARG A 188 13.23 4.81 7.22
C ARG A 188 12.19 4.65 6.11
N THR A 189 10.94 5.10 6.35
CA THR A 189 9.86 5.01 5.35
C THR A 189 10.15 5.86 4.12
N ILE A 190 10.75 7.04 4.34
CA ILE A 190 11.16 7.97 3.30
C ILE A 190 12.32 7.39 2.50
N SER A 191 13.35 6.88 3.19
CA SER A 191 14.51 6.25 2.57
C SER A 191 14.11 5.08 1.68
N TRP A 192 13.30 4.16 2.19
CA TRP A 192 12.82 2.99 1.48
C TRP A 192 12.10 3.33 0.16
N LEU A 193 11.07 4.19 0.23
CA LEU A 193 10.29 4.57 -0.94
C LEU A 193 11.09 5.43 -1.93
N ASN A 194 12.09 6.18 -1.45
CA ASN A 194 13.03 6.91 -2.31
C ASN A 194 13.96 5.94 -3.06
N SER A 195 14.45 4.89 -2.40
CA SER A 195 15.32 3.89 -3.02
C SER A 195 14.57 3.13 -4.11
N ILE A 196 13.32 2.71 -3.86
CA ILE A 196 12.43 2.10 -4.87
C ILE A 196 12.23 3.04 -6.07
N TYR A 197 11.97 4.34 -5.83
CA TYR A 197 11.73 5.29 -6.91
C TYR A 197 12.97 5.52 -7.79
N LYS A 198 14.14 5.65 -7.16
CA LYS A 198 15.40 5.98 -7.85
C LYS A 198 15.96 4.80 -8.65
N ASN A 199 15.99 3.61 -8.05
CA ASN A 199 16.52 2.42 -8.70
C ASN A 199 15.87 1.15 -8.16
N PRO A 200 14.73 0.70 -8.73
CA PRO A 200 14.01 -0.45 -8.22
C PRO A 200 14.72 -1.79 -8.47
N TYR A 201 15.84 -1.80 -9.21
CA TYR A 201 16.68 -3.00 -9.41
C TYR A 201 17.75 -3.15 -8.33
N ASN A 202 18.10 -2.08 -7.62
CA ASN A 202 19.15 -2.06 -6.60
C ASN A 202 18.67 -1.22 -5.41
N VAL A 203 17.68 -1.75 -4.70
CA VAL A 203 17.09 -1.09 -3.54
C VAL A 203 17.93 -1.40 -2.30
N LYS A 204 18.33 -0.35 -1.58
CA LYS A 204 19.02 -0.51 -0.30
C LYS A 204 18.02 -1.06 0.71
N ARG A 205 18.35 -2.21 1.30
CA ARG A 205 17.59 -2.82 2.39
C ARG A 205 17.68 -1.95 3.65
N GLU A 206 16.58 -1.81 4.36
CA GLU A 206 16.52 -0.93 5.53
C GLU A 206 17.04 -1.64 6.78
N GLU A 207 17.60 -0.87 7.70
CA GLU A 207 18.08 -1.38 8.99
C GLU A 207 16.92 -1.52 9.98
N PRO A 208 17.04 -2.41 10.99
CA PRO A 208 16.15 -2.40 12.13
C PRO A 208 16.23 -1.06 12.87
N PHE A 209 15.11 -0.63 13.43
CA PHE A 209 14.98 0.61 14.19
C PHE A 209 14.04 0.43 15.38
N VAL A 210 14.20 1.28 16.39
CA VAL A 210 13.36 1.27 17.58
C VAL A 210 12.19 2.23 17.36
N GLU A 211 10.97 1.74 17.56
CA GLU A 211 9.75 2.53 17.53
C GLU A 211 9.14 2.60 18.93
N GLU A 212 8.82 3.81 19.36
CA GLU A 212 8.03 4.08 20.56
C GLU A 212 6.55 3.87 20.27
N LEU A 213 5.89 3.09 21.12
CA LEU A 213 4.48 2.79 20.99
C LEU A 213 3.77 3.00 22.33
N ILE A 214 2.70 3.80 22.31
CA ILE A 214 1.78 3.89 23.44
C ILE A 214 1.09 2.54 23.61
N VAL A 215 1.17 1.99 24.82
CA VAL A 215 0.50 0.75 25.19
C VAL A 215 -1.00 0.97 25.25
N LYS A 216 -1.69 0.51 24.20
CA LYS A 216 -3.15 0.50 24.14
C LYS A 216 -3.71 -0.66 24.97
N THR A 217 -4.90 -0.50 25.54
CA THR A 217 -5.60 -1.54 26.33
C THR A 217 -5.60 -2.91 25.65
N LYS A 218 -5.88 -2.96 24.34
CA LYS A 218 -5.87 -4.20 23.56
C LYS A 218 -4.48 -4.85 23.45
N ASN A 219 -3.43 -4.04 23.39
CA ASN A 219 -2.05 -4.54 23.35
C ASN A 219 -1.65 -5.05 24.72
N TYR A 220 -2.03 -4.33 25.79
CA TYR A 220 -1.77 -4.71 27.17
C TYR A 220 -2.39 -6.08 27.49
N ILE A 221 -3.68 -6.28 27.20
CA ILE A 221 -4.36 -7.57 27.43
C ILE A 221 -3.65 -8.74 26.72
N LYS A 222 -3.09 -8.49 25.53
CA LYS A 222 -2.41 -9.53 24.74
C LYS A 222 -0.99 -9.85 25.21
N GLN A 223 -0.36 -8.95 25.94
CA GLN A 223 1.06 -9.03 26.34
C GLN A 223 1.22 -8.79 27.84
N ARG A 224 0.17 -9.08 28.62
CA ARG A 224 0.07 -8.68 30.01
C ARG A 224 1.26 -9.16 30.83
N GLU A 225 1.62 -10.43 30.71
CA GLU A 225 2.76 -11.01 31.43
C GLU A 225 4.07 -10.25 31.16
N ARG A 226 4.39 -9.98 29.89
CA ARG A 226 5.62 -9.23 29.52
C ARG A 226 5.60 -7.80 30.07
N LEU A 227 4.46 -7.12 29.93
CA LEU A 227 4.35 -5.72 30.32
C LEU A 227 4.32 -5.55 31.84
N ASP A 228 3.68 -6.48 32.55
CA ASP A 228 3.68 -6.51 34.03
C ASP A 228 5.09 -6.76 34.57
N LEU A 229 5.88 -7.65 33.93
CA LEU A 229 7.29 -7.87 34.27
C LEU A 229 8.16 -6.63 34.07
N LEU A 230 7.86 -5.83 33.04
CA LEU A 230 8.55 -4.57 32.75
C LEU A 230 7.96 -3.37 33.51
N ASN A 231 6.94 -3.58 34.36
CA ASN A 231 6.20 -2.54 35.06
C ASN A 231 5.63 -1.44 34.12
N ILE A 232 5.18 -1.83 32.93
CA ILE A 232 4.60 -0.94 31.91
C ILE A 232 3.07 -1.04 31.95
N ALA A 233 2.39 0.07 32.21
CA ALA A 233 0.93 0.16 32.27
C ALA A 233 0.30 0.59 30.94
N VAL A 234 -1.04 0.58 30.88
CA VAL A 234 -1.79 1.15 29.75
C VAL A 234 -1.59 2.66 29.72
N GLY A 235 -1.17 3.18 28.57
CA GLY A 235 -0.85 4.60 28.39
C GLY A 235 0.66 4.88 28.37
N ASP A 236 1.48 3.98 28.92
CA ASP A 236 2.93 4.11 28.93
C ASP A 236 3.55 3.83 27.55
N ILE A 237 4.83 4.17 27.42
CA ILE A 237 5.63 3.95 26.22
C ILE A 237 6.30 2.57 26.30
N ASP A 238 6.08 1.75 25.29
CA ASP A 238 6.76 0.48 25.03
C ASP A 238 7.66 0.62 23.82
N TYR A 239 8.92 0.19 23.94
CA TYR A 239 9.89 0.23 22.85
C TYR A 239 9.84 -1.07 22.05
N ARG A 240 9.71 -0.95 20.73
CA ARG A 240 9.71 -2.12 19.84
C ARG A 240 10.69 -1.99 18.72
N ILE A 241 11.46 -3.05 18.52
CA ILE A 241 12.30 -3.14 17.34
C ILE A 241 11.45 -3.53 16.14
N ARG A 242 11.62 -2.75 15.08
CA ARG A 242 10.91 -2.92 13.84
C ARG A 242 11.88 -2.94 12.68
N LEU A 243 11.46 -3.65 11.66
CA LEU A 243 12.09 -3.70 10.36
C LEU A 243 11.02 -3.43 9.32
N ILE A 244 11.35 -2.66 8.28
CA ILE A 244 10.45 -2.51 7.14
C ILE A 244 10.25 -3.89 6.51
N THR A 245 8.99 -4.30 6.41
CA THR A 245 8.62 -5.49 5.66
C THR A 245 8.71 -5.17 4.18
N GLU A 246 9.80 -5.58 3.55
CA GLU A 246 10.17 -5.20 2.18
C GLU A 246 9.25 -5.81 1.11
N CYS A 247 8.67 -7.00 1.35
CA CYS A 247 7.66 -7.64 0.54
C CYS A 247 6.37 -7.85 1.34
N THR A 248 5.25 -7.34 0.81
CA THR A 248 3.93 -7.52 1.45
C THR A 248 2.95 -8.16 0.49
N LEU A 249 2.33 -9.28 0.88
CA LEU A 249 1.36 -9.99 0.04
C LEU A 249 0.14 -9.14 -0.39
N SER A 250 -0.17 -8.07 0.35
CA SER A 250 -1.30 -7.19 0.06
C SER A 250 -1.19 -6.46 -1.27
N MET A 251 -0.02 -6.38 -1.89
CA MET A 251 0.13 -5.76 -3.22
C MET A 251 -0.37 -6.64 -4.36
N PHE A 252 -0.59 -7.93 -4.13
CA PHE A 252 -0.95 -8.88 -5.18
C PHE A 252 -2.44 -9.24 -5.15
N THR A 253 -3.00 -9.45 -6.34
CA THR A 253 -4.34 -9.99 -6.50
C THR A 253 -4.27 -11.48 -6.77
N PHE A 254 -4.71 -12.29 -5.81
CA PHE A 254 -4.77 -13.75 -5.93
C PHE A 254 -6.01 -14.21 -6.70
N GLN A 255 -5.88 -15.31 -7.43
CA GLN A 255 -6.98 -15.86 -8.25
C GLN A 255 -8.03 -16.58 -7.40
N SER A 256 -7.64 -17.12 -6.25
CA SER A 256 -8.53 -17.80 -5.32
C SER A 256 -8.09 -17.61 -3.87
N TYR A 257 -9.03 -17.79 -2.93
CA TYR A 257 -8.73 -17.78 -1.50
C TYR A 257 -7.73 -18.87 -1.11
N LYS A 258 -7.84 -20.06 -1.72
CA LYS A 258 -6.90 -21.18 -1.53
C LYS A 258 -5.48 -20.78 -1.93
N GLN A 259 -5.32 -20.09 -3.06
CA GLN A 259 -4.02 -19.58 -3.50
C GLN A 259 -3.48 -18.57 -2.49
N TYR A 260 -4.26 -17.57 -2.09
CA TYR A 260 -3.86 -16.58 -1.08
C TYR A 260 -3.40 -17.24 0.23
N LYS A 261 -4.17 -18.21 0.73
CA LYS A 261 -3.85 -18.90 1.98
C LYS A 261 -2.54 -19.66 1.93
N SER A 262 -2.30 -20.39 0.85
CA SER A 262 -1.04 -21.12 0.66
C SER A 262 0.18 -20.18 0.61
N TRP A 263 0.08 -19.03 -0.08
CA TRP A 263 1.14 -18.01 -0.08
C TRP A 263 1.31 -17.32 1.28
N GLN A 264 0.22 -17.10 2.01
CA GLN A 264 0.24 -16.51 3.36
C GLN A 264 0.95 -17.43 4.37
N GLU A 265 0.69 -18.74 4.30
CA GLU A 265 1.34 -19.74 5.13
C GLU A 265 2.86 -19.80 4.87
N GLU A 266 3.26 -19.91 3.60
CA GLU A 266 4.67 -19.90 3.19
C GLU A 266 5.38 -18.61 3.63
N TYR A 267 4.78 -17.45 3.33
CA TYR A 267 5.30 -16.14 3.73
C TYR A 267 5.50 -16.04 5.25
N THR A 268 4.52 -16.50 6.04
CA THR A 268 4.58 -16.45 7.50
C THR A 268 5.65 -17.40 8.04
N GLN A 269 5.77 -18.60 7.45
CA GLN A 269 6.80 -19.57 7.82
C GLN A 269 8.21 -19.02 7.55
N MET A 270 8.44 -18.44 6.36
CA MET A 270 9.73 -17.84 6.02
C MET A 270 10.11 -16.72 6.98
N ARG A 271 9.17 -15.80 7.29
CA ARG A 271 9.43 -14.71 8.22
C ARG A 271 9.73 -15.18 9.63
N ARG A 272 9.12 -16.28 10.08
CA ARG A 272 9.42 -16.87 11.40
C ARG A 272 10.82 -17.46 11.43
N ASN A 273 11.20 -18.20 10.39
CA ASN A 273 12.46 -18.93 10.35
C ASN A 273 13.66 -18.00 10.07
N TYR A 274 13.53 -17.10 9.09
CA TYR A 274 14.66 -16.35 8.53
C TYR A 274 14.61 -14.85 8.79
N LYS A 275 13.56 -14.37 9.47
CA LYS A 275 13.24 -12.93 9.66
C LYS A 275 13.05 -12.15 8.35
N GLN A 276 12.96 -12.83 7.21
CA GLN A 276 12.64 -12.28 5.89
C GLN A 276 11.73 -13.23 5.10
N SER A 277 11.20 -12.79 3.97
CA SER A 277 10.34 -13.58 3.10
C SER A 277 11.00 -13.77 1.72
N TYR A 278 10.29 -13.47 0.65
CA TYR A 278 10.75 -13.67 -0.73
C TYR A 278 11.93 -12.78 -1.13
N GLU A 279 12.23 -11.74 -0.35
CA GLU A 279 13.39 -10.86 -0.54
C GLU A 279 14.70 -11.65 -0.52
N ALA A 280 14.75 -12.76 0.22
CA ALA A 280 15.90 -13.64 0.29
C ALA A 280 16.36 -14.14 -1.09
N PHE A 281 15.42 -14.33 -2.02
CA PHE A 281 15.70 -14.85 -3.36
C PHE A 281 16.08 -13.77 -4.38
N HIS A 282 15.90 -12.51 -4.02
CA HIS A 282 16.09 -11.36 -4.92
C HIS A 282 17.12 -10.36 -4.37
N THR A 283 17.84 -10.74 -3.31
CA THR A 283 18.94 -9.94 -2.77
C THR A 283 20.25 -10.42 -3.39
N ASN A 284 21.03 -9.49 -3.93
CA ASN A 284 22.34 -9.79 -4.51
C ASN A 284 23.41 -10.03 -3.41
N LYS A 285 24.63 -10.42 -3.81
CA LYS A 285 25.75 -10.65 -2.88
C LYS A 285 26.17 -9.40 -2.08
N GLU A 286 25.86 -8.21 -2.59
CA GLU A 286 26.14 -6.92 -1.95
C GLU A 286 25.04 -6.51 -0.95
N GLY A 287 23.97 -7.33 -0.80
CA GLY A 287 22.87 -7.04 0.09
C GLY A 287 21.82 -6.07 -0.49
N LEU A 288 21.88 -5.75 -1.78
CA LEU A 288 20.89 -4.91 -2.48
C LEU A 288 19.75 -5.77 -3.03
N LEU A 289 18.52 -5.28 -2.89
CA LEU A 289 17.31 -5.97 -3.32
C LEU A 289 16.91 -5.56 -4.73
N ASN A 290 16.72 -6.54 -5.62
CA ASN A 290 16.03 -6.34 -6.89
C ASN A 290 14.51 -6.35 -6.67
N TYR A 291 13.99 -5.22 -6.18
CA TYR A 291 12.57 -5.08 -5.81
C TYR A 291 11.65 -5.28 -7.02
N LYS A 292 12.00 -4.73 -8.19
CA LYS A 292 11.19 -4.88 -9.39
C LYS A 292 11.07 -6.35 -9.80
N GLU A 293 12.19 -7.06 -9.92
CA GLU A 293 12.19 -8.47 -10.29
C GLU A 293 11.40 -9.31 -9.29
N MET A 294 11.52 -9.02 -7.99
CA MET A 294 10.75 -9.68 -6.95
C MET A 294 9.25 -9.53 -7.18
N ILE A 295 8.76 -8.30 -7.38
CA ILE A 295 7.33 -8.06 -7.56
C ILE A 295 6.84 -8.71 -8.86
N GLU A 296 7.58 -8.57 -9.96
CA GLU A 296 7.20 -9.14 -11.26
C GLU A 296 7.18 -10.68 -11.22
N THR A 297 8.16 -11.30 -10.57
CA THR A 297 8.24 -12.76 -10.42
C THR A 297 7.09 -13.31 -9.60
N ILE A 298 6.80 -12.70 -8.43
CA ILE A 298 5.68 -13.11 -7.58
C ILE A 298 4.35 -12.94 -8.33
N HIS A 299 4.14 -11.78 -8.96
CA HIS A 299 2.92 -11.51 -9.72
C HIS A 299 2.71 -12.50 -10.87
N HIS A 300 3.77 -12.84 -11.60
CA HIS A 300 3.72 -13.82 -12.68
C HIS A 300 3.34 -15.21 -12.19
N LYS A 301 3.97 -15.69 -11.10
CA LYS A 301 3.63 -16.98 -10.47
C LYS A 301 2.19 -17.01 -9.99
N ILE A 302 1.73 -15.94 -9.34
CA ILE A 302 0.32 -15.81 -8.91
C ILE A 302 -0.61 -15.88 -10.12
N LYS A 303 -0.31 -15.19 -11.22
CA LYS A 303 -1.09 -15.25 -12.47
C LYS A 303 -1.08 -16.63 -13.14
N LYS A 304 0.00 -17.40 -13.02
CA LYS A 304 0.06 -18.79 -13.51
C LYS A 304 -0.78 -19.78 -12.68
N GLY A 305 -1.27 -19.35 -11.52
CA GLY A 305 -2.04 -20.21 -10.61
C GLY A 305 -1.18 -20.95 -9.60
N ASP A 306 0.12 -20.62 -9.50
CA ASP A 306 1.01 -21.26 -8.54
C ASP A 306 0.50 -21.02 -7.11
N LEU A 307 0.46 -22.09 -6.31
CA LEU A 307 0.00 -22.03 -4.92
C LEU A 307 1.09 -21.50 -3.98
N LYS A 308 2.35 -21.48 -4.41
CA LYS A 308 3.53 -21.13 -3.60
C LYS A 308 4.60 -20.51 -4.50
N TYR A 309 5.54 -19.80 -3.92
CA TYR A 309 6.66 -19.22 -4.64
C TYR A 309 7.58 -20.30 -5.24
N LYS A 310 7.75 -21.44 -4.56
CA LYS A 310 8.55 -22.61 -4.99
C LYS A 310 9.90 -22.23 -5.62
N VAL A 311 10.89 -22.02 -4.76
CA VAL A 311 12.31 -22.09 -5.11
C VAL A 311 12.93 -23.23 -4.29
N GLY A 312 13.91 -23.94 -4.83
CA GLY A 312 14.60 -25.03 -4.11
C GLY A 312 15.08 -24.53 -2.75
N ARG A 313 14.76 -25.27 -1.67
CA ARG A 313 15.00 -24.87 -0.27
C ARG A 313 16.47 -24.57 0.10
N ARG A 314 17.43 -24.82 -0.79
CA ARG A 314 18.85 -24.95 -0.42
C ARG A 314 19.58 -23.63 -0.16
N ASP A 315 19.04 -22.46 -0.52
CA ASP A 315 19.79 -21.19 -0.44
C ASP A 315 19.01 -20.03 0.24
N VAL A 316 18.20 -20.29 1.27
CA VAL A 316 17.57 -19.19 2.04
C VAL A 316 18.45 -18.81 3.22
N ASN A 317 19.18 -17.70 3.08
CA ASN A 317 19.95 -17.12 4.18
C ASN A 317 19.03 -16.37 5.15
N ASP A 318 19.49 -16.17 6.38
CA ASP A 318 18.85 -15.25 7.33
C ASP A 318 18.87 -13.80 6.81
N HIS A 319 17.97 -12.96 7.33
CA HIS A 319 18.01 -11.53 7.04
C HIS A 319 19.41 -10.98 7.38
N PRO A 320 20.07 -10.21 6.49
CA PRO A 320 21.43 -9.71 6.72
C PRO A 320 21.59 -8.88 8.00
N LYS A 321 20.47 -8.34 8.52
CA LYS A 321 20.39 -7.52 9.72
C LYS A 321 19.78 -8.23 10.94
N LYS A 322 19.71 -9.57 10.92
CA LYS A 322 19.17 -10.37 12.03
C LYS A 322 20.01 -10.18 13.30
N GLU A 323 21.33 -10.34 13.21
CA GLU A 323 22.24 -10.13 14.34
C GLU A 323 22.14 -8.70 14.89
N LYS A 324 22.06 -7.69 14.01
CA LYS A 324 21.85 -6.30 14.41
C LYS A 324 20.54 -6.12 15.18
N THR A 325 19.46 -6.79 14.74
CA THR A 325 18.16 -6.77 15.43
C THR A 325 18.27 -7.35 16.84
N GLU A 326 18.96 -8.48 16.97
CA GLU A 326 19.15 -9.18 18.25
C GLU A 326 19.97 -8.33 19.24
N ARG A 327 21.08 -7.72 18.79
CA ARG A 327 21.90 -6.85 19.63
C ARG A 327 21.17 -5.56 20.07
N ILE A 328 20.33 -4.98 19.21
CA ILE A 328 19.51 -3.82 19.61
C ILE A 328 18.45 -4.25 20.66
N MET A 329 17.93 -5.50 20.61
CA MET A 329 16.99 -6.00 21.64
C MET A 329 17.68 -6.05 22.99
N GLU A 330 18.86 -6.67 23.05
CA GLU A 330 19.66 -6.78 24.27
C GLU A 330 19.94 -5.41 24.87
N TYR A 331 20.33 -4.43 24.04
CA TYR A 331 20.57 -3.06 24.50
C TYR A 331 19.32 -2.42 25.12
N ILE A 332 18.13 -2.57 24.51
CA ILE A 332 16.89 -2.02 25.06
C ILE A 332 16.55 -2.70 26.40
N GLU A 333 16.69 -4.03 26.48
CA GLU A 333 16.39 -4.79 27.70
C GLU A 333 17.34 -4.46 28.86
N THR A 334 18.56 -3.98 28.57
CA THR A 334 19.50 -3.51 29.63
C THR A 334 19.28 -2.06 30.08
N LYS A 335 18.52 -1.25 29.33
CA LYS A 335 18.30 0.18 29.62
C LYS A 335 16.92 0.51 30.19
N ILE A 336 15.97 -0.42 30.10
CA ILE A 336 14.68 -0.41 30.77
C ILE A 336 14.85 -1.18 32.08
#